data_AF-A0A2E0CEG3-F1
#
_entry.id   AF-A0A2E0CEG3-F1
#
_cell.length_a   1.000
_cell.length_b   1.000
_cell.length_c   1.000
_cell.angle_alpha   90.00
_cell.angle_beta   90.00
_cell.angle_gamma   90.00
#
_symmetry.space_group_name_H-M   'P 1'
#
loop_
_entity.id
_entity.type
_entity.pdbx_description
1 polymer ?
#
loop_
_entity_poly.entity_id
_entity_poly.type
_entity_poly.pdbx_seq_one_letter_code
_entity_poly.pdbx_strand_id
1 'polypeptide(L)'
;MAQSGIHALSSIFISKIFKHKRWFVSSFIFGAMLPDIDILISAITFLLGTNIYDSISVHQTFTHSIFTTIIIYLIFLSIAEITSKHKFKKIGQGLCLGITSHIILDVFLWFEPISLLWPVQPYLIQPTDIWKNTILDNEQFIKKLLLAFEFLFFRVYGWILINKTIQTSNIQSFSWFIKYISKWIKIEFTLFLIFILLIYLNIDINTYIIFFATMYIPSLIMALISTYILRDVFND
;
A
#
# COMPACT_ATOMS: atom_id res chain seq x y z
N MET A 1 8.22 -0.35 -6.25
CA MET A 1 7.12 -1.23 -6.67
C MET A 1 6.12 -1.33 -5.55
N ALA A 2 4.86 -1.57 -5.88
CA ALA A 2 3.77 -1.46 -4.93
C ALA A 2 3.69 -2.67 -3.98
N GLN A 3 3.58 -2.42 -2.67
CA GLN A 3 3.55 -3.46 -1.61
C GLN A 3 2.51 -3.18 -0.50
N SER A 4 1.29 -2.81 -0.89
CA SER A 4 0.28 -2.34 0.05
C SER A 4 -0.11 -3.33 1.14
N GLY A 5 0.01 -4.63 0.90
CA GLY A 5 -0.19 -5.72 1.85
C GLY A 5 0.75 -5.60 3.05
N ILE A 6 2.07 -5.49 2.85
CA ILE A 6 3.00 -5.31 3.98
C ILE A 6 2.78 -3.96 4.67
N HIS A 7 2.48 -2.89 3.93
CA HIS A 7 2.22 -1.58 4.54
C HIS A 7 0.91 -1.57 5.34
N ALA A 8 -0.14 -2.23 4.86
CA ALA A 8 -1.40 -2.39 5.58
C ALA A 8 -1.23 -3.22 6.86
N LEU A 9 -0.45 -4.30 6.81
CA LEU A 9 -0.11 -5.09 8.00
C LEU A 9 0.70 -4.28 9.01
N SER A 10 1.77 -3.64 8.55
CA SER A 10 2.66 -2.83 9.38
C SER A 10 1.90 -1.70 10.07
N SER A 11 1.01 -1.02 9.33
CA SER A 11 0.15 0.02 9.90
C SER A 11 -0.85 -0.53 10.92
N ILE A 12 -1.41 -1.74 10.76
CA ILE A 12 -2.21 -2.37 11.83
C ILE A 12 -1.36 -2.55 13.09
N PHE A 13 -0.13 -3.06 12.99
CA PHE A 13 0.71 -3.29 14.16
C PHE A 13 1.14 -1.98 14.83
N ILE A 14 1.60 -1.01 14.04
CA ILE A 14 1.99 0.32 14.52
C ILE A 14 0.78 1.06 15.13
N SER A 15 -0.42 0.86 14.57
CA SER A 15 -1.64 1.51 15.08
C SER A 15 -1.94 1.16 16.53
N LYS A 16 -1.50 -0.01 17.02
CA LYS A 16 -1.69 -0.42 18.42
C LYS A 16 -0.98 0.50 19.42
N ILE A 17 0.07 1.20 18.99
CA ILE A 17 0.77 2.20 19.82
C ILE A 17 -0.13 3.42 20.07
N PHE A 18 -1.00 3.74 19.10
CA PHE A 18 -1.93 4.85 19.21
C PHE A 18 -3.23 4.35 19.86
N LYS A 19 -3.54 4.84 21.08
CA LYS A 19 -4.83 4.56 21.74
C LYS A 19 -5.99 4.75 20.76
N HIS A 20 -6.92 3.79 20.71
CA HIS A 20 -8.07 3.72 19.79
C HIS A 20 -8.76 5.08 19.61
N LYS A 21 -8.33 5.82 18.58
CA LYS A 21 -8.94 7.09 18.20
C LYS A 21 -9.84 6.79 17.02
N ARG A 22 -11.14 6.98 17.20
CA ARG A 22 -12.12 6.83 16.13
C ARG A 22 -11.65 7.55 14.88
N TRP A 23 -11.77 6.91 13.72
CA TRP A 23 -11.31 7.38 12.40
C TRP A 23 -9.80 7.39 12.16
N PHE A 24 -8.97 7.38 13.20
CA PHE A 24 -7.52 7.45 13.04
C PHE A 24 -6.96 6.15 12.47
N VAL A 25 -7.28 5.00 13.08
CA VAL A 25 -6.69 3.71 12.72
C VAL A 25 -7.01 3.34 11.28
N SER A 26 -8.28 3.42 10.88
CA SER A 26 -8.70 3.15 9.50
C SER A 26 -8.02 4.09 8.50
N SER A 27 -7.87 5.37 8.84
CA SER A 27 -7.20 6.35 7.97
C SER A 27 -5.69 6.15 7.93
N PHE A 28 -5.08 5.65 9.00
CA PHE A 28 -3.67 5.29 9.04
C PHE A 28 -3.37 4.10 8.12
N ILE A 29 -4.18 3.04 8.22
CA ILE A 29 -4.07 1.87 7.32
C ILE A 29 -4.32 2.28 5.87
N PHE A 30 -5.36 3.07 5.62
CA PHE A 30 -5.64 3.58 4.27
C PHE A 30 -4.50 4.45 3.73
N GLY A 31 -3.94 5.33 4.57
CA GLY A 31 -2.80 6.18 4.21
C GLY A 31 -1.54 5.38 3.91
N ALA A 32 -1.34 4.22 4.54
CA ALA A 32 -0.21 3.35 4.28
C ALA A 32 -0.31 2.59 2.94
N MET A 33 -1.52 2.44 2.38
CA MET A 33 -1.74 1.84 1.05
C MET A 33 -1.92 2.89 -0.04
N LEU A 34 -2.16 4.15 0.33
CA LEU A 34 -2.48 5.22 -0.62
C LEU A 34 -1.35 5.48 -1.63
N PRO A 35 -0.06 5.46 -1.25
CA PRO A 35 0.98 5.78 -2.20
C PRO A 35 1.05 4.85 -3.40
N ASP A 36 0.80 3.56 -3.17
CA ASP A 36 0.78 2.49 -4.18
C ASP A 36 -0.33 2.59 -5.22
N ILE A 37 -1.29 3.52 -5.03
CA ILE A 37 -2.32 3.82 -6.04
C ILE A 37 -1.67 4.36 -7.32
N ASP A 38 -0.48 4.93 -7.24
CA ASP A 38 0.29 5.35 -8.41
C ASP A 38 0.57 4.20 -9.39
N ILE A 39 0.54 2.93 -8.98
CA ILE A 39 0.62 1.78 -9.90
C ILE A 39 -0.54 1.75 -10.91
N LEU A 40 -1.71 2.26 -10.54
CA LEU A 40 -2.84 2.41 -11.47
C LEU A 40 -2.51 3.45 -12.53
N ILE A 41 -1.85 4.55 -12.14
CA ILE A 41 -1.40 5.60 -13.06
C ILE A 41 -0.34 5.02 -14.00
N SER A 42 0.65 4.29 -13.46
CA SER A 42 1.65 3.57 -14.25
C SER A 42 1.00 2.62 -15.25
N ALA A 43 0.02 1.81 -14.84
CA ALA A 43 -0.70 0.91 -15.74
C ALA A 43 -1.45 1.66 -16.85
N ILE A 44 -2.11 2.77 -16.53
CA ILE A 44 -2.80 3.61 -17.53
C ILE A 44 -1.79 4.19 -18.53
N THR A 45 -0.66 4.74 -18.07
CA THR A 45 0.35 5.30 -18.98
C THR A 45 0.92 4.24 -19.92
N PHE A 46 1.19 3.04 -19.40
CA PHE A 46 1.64 1.91 -20.21
C PHE A 46 0.62 1.52 -21.29
N LEU A 47 -0.68 1.46 -20.94
CA LEU A 47 -1.76 1.19 -21.90
C LEU A 47 -1.91 2.28 -22.98
N LEU A 48 -1.53 3.53 -22.67
CA LEU A 48 -1.51 4.65 -23.61
C LEU A 48 -0.28 4.64 -24.53
N GLY A 49 0.59 3.63 -24.42
CA GLY A 49 1.72 3.41 -25.31
C GLY A 49 3.06 3.97 -24.82
N THR A 50 3.17 4.35 -23.54
CA THR A 50 4.50 4.66 -22.97
C THR A 50 5.33 3.41 -22.75
N ASN A 51 6.65 3.54 -22.83
CA ASN A 51 7.55 2.42 -22.55
C ASN A 51 7.45 1.99 -21.08
N ILE A 52 7.77 0.72 -20.80
CA ILE A 52 7.75 0.13 -19.44
C ILE A 52 8.59 0.95 -18.45
N TYR A 53 9.77 1.42 -18.88
CA TYR A 53 10.65 2.21 -18.01
C TYR A 53 10.04 3.56 -17.62
N ASP A 54 9.40 4.23 -18.59
CA ASP A 54 8.78 5.54 -18.36
C ASP A 54 7.53 5.40 -17.50
N SER A 55 6.70 4.37 -17.72
CA SER A 55 5.52 4.11 -16.90
C SER A 55 5.88 3.75 -15.45
N ILE A 56 6.97 3.00 -15.24
CA ILE A 56 7.50 2.71 -13.90
C ILE A 56 8.09 3.95 -13.25
N SER A 57 8.73 4.85 -13.99
CA SER A 57 9.32 6.07 -13.41
C SER A 57 8.33 7.06 -12.80
N VAL A 58 7.03 6.94 -13.14
CA VAL A 58 5.95 7.71 -12.52
C VAL A 58 5.67 7.22 -11.10
N HIS A 59 5.87 5.91 -10.86
CA HIS A 59 5.74 5.29 -9.55
C HIS A 59 6.86 5.81 -8.62
N GLN A 60 6.56 6.03 -7.34
CA GLN A 60 7.50 6.54 -6.32
C GLN A 60 7.92 8.01 -6.44
N THR A 61 7.07 8.83 -7.09
CA THR A 61 7.27 10.28 -7.22
C THR A 61 6.31 11.07 -6.35
N PHE A 62 5.21 11.55 -6.94
CA PHE A 62 4.24 12.43 -6.28
C PHE A 62 3.70 11.87 -4.96
N THR A 63 3.32 10.59 -4.95
CA THR A 63 2.66 9.95 -3.80
C THR A 63 3.62 9.61 -2.65
N HIS A 64 4.93 9.57 -2.92
CA HIS A 64 5.98 9.25 -1.95
C HIS A 64 6.75 10.51 -1.49
N SER A 65 6.18 11.69 -1.74
CA SER A 65 6.77 12.97 -1.36
C SER A 65 6.30 13.46 0.01
N ILE A 66 7.25 13.97 0.79
CA ILE A 66 6.93 14.71 2.02
C ILE A 66 6.05 15.92 1.71
N PHE A 67 6.30 16.63 0.60
CA PHE A 67 5.50 17.82 0.24
C PHE A 67 4.05 17.45 -0.04
N THR A 68 3.81 16.39 -0.79
CA THR A 68 2.45 15.87 -1.03
C THR A 68 1.77 15.46 0.27
N THR A 69 2.52 14.80 1.17
CA THR A 69 2.02 14.40 2.49
C THR A 69 1.59 15.60 3.33
N ILE A 70 2.39 16.67 3.34
CA ILE A 70 2.06 17.94 4.02
C ILE A 70 0.82 18.58 3.39
N ILE A 71 0.74 18.66 2.06
CA ILE A 71 -0.40 19.25 1.36
C ILE A 71 -1.69 18.50 1.69
N ILE A 72 -1.67 17.16 1.67
CA ILE A 72 -2.83 16.34 2.08
C ILE A 72 -3.25 16.68 3.51
N TYR A 73 -2.29 16.77 4.43
CA TYR A 73 -2.60 17.14 5.82
C TYR A 73 -3.23 18.52 5.94
N LEU A 74 -2.70 19.52 5.23
CA LEU A 74 -3.25 20.88 5.20
C LEU A 74 -4.66 20.92 4.64
N ILE A 75 -4.96 20.18 3.56
CA ILE A 75 -6.32 20.06 3.01
C ILE A 75 -7.29 19.55 4.08
N PHE A 76 -6.96 18.47 4.78
CA PHE A 76 -7.82 17.94 5.84
C PHE A 76 -7.95 18.89 7.04
N LEU A 77 -6.91 19.66 7.33
CA LEU A 77 -6.95 20.67 8.39
C LEU A 77 -7.89 21.82 8.01
N SER A 78 -7.80 22.35 6.79
CA SER A 78 -8.70 23.38 6.27
C SER A 78 -10.15 22.90 6.22
N ILE A 79 -10.41 21.66 5.77
CA ILE A 79 -11.75 21.08 5.80
C ILE A 79 -12.27 20.96 7.24
N ALA A 80 -11.42 20.56 8.19
CA ALA A 80 -11.80 20.46 9.60
C ALA A 80 -12.17 21.83 10.19
N GLU A 81 -11.47 22.88 9.80
CA GLU A 81 -11.73 24.26 10.21
C GLU A 81 -13.04 24.79 9.60
N ILE A 82 -13.19 24.70 8.27
CA ILE A 82 -14.40 25.14 7.54
C ILE A 82 -15.66 24.44 8.05
N THR A 83 -15.58 23.12 8.27
CA THR A 83 -16.75 22.33 8.71
C THR A 83 -16.93 22.27 10.22
N SER A 84 -15.96 22.78 10.99
CA SER A 84 -15.90 22.63 12.47
C SER A 84 -16.00 21.18 12.96
N LYS A 85 -15.66 20.19 12.11
CA LYS A 85 -15.73 18.75 12.46
C LYS A 85 -14.35 18.19 12.73
N HIS A 86 -14.08 17.87 14.00
CA HIS A 86 -12.82 17.24 14.43
C HIS A 86 -12.50 15.89 13.75
N LYS A 87 -13.50 15.23 13.18
CA LYS A 87 -13.33 14.00 12.37
C LYS A 87 -12.31 14.19 11.26
N PHE A 88 -12.38 15.28 10.50
CA PHE A 88 -11.48 15.49 9.35
C PHE A 88 -10.03 15.68 9.79
N LYS A 89 -9.79 16.34 10.93
CA LYS A 89 -8.47 16.43 11.54
C LYS A 89 -7.90 15.05 11.88
N LYS A 90 -8.73 14.14 12.43
CA LYS A 90 -8.28 12.76 12.75
C LYS A 90 -7.99 11.92 11.51
N ILE A 91 -8.81 12.06 10.47
CA ILE A 91 -8.57 11.41 9.17
C ILE A 91 -7.26 11.91 8.56
N GLY A 92 -7.05 13.22 8.51
CA GLY A 92 -5.81 13.82 8.00
C GLY A 92 -4.57 13.38 8.78
N GLN A 93 -4.65 13.34 10.11
CA GLN A 93 -3.57 12.81 10.96
C GLN A 93 -3.26 11.35 10.64
N GLY A 94 -4.28 10.50 10.51
CA GLY A 94 -4.12 9.10 10.16
C GLY A 94 -3.47 8.94 8.77
N LEU A 95 -4.03 9.57 7.74
CA LEU A 95 -3.51 9.50 6.37
C LEU A 95 -2.05 9.94 6.29
N CYS A 96 -1.71 11.09 6.88
CA CYS A 96 -0.36 11.64 6.87
C CYS A 96 0.65 10.70 7.54
N LEU A 97 0.33 10.18 8.71
CA LEU A 97 1.18 9.19 9.38
C LEU A 97 1.27 7.89 8.55
N GLY A 98 0.19 7.49 7.90
CA GLY A 98 0.13 6.29 7.06
C GLY A 98 1.10 6.39 5.89
N ILE A 99 1.01 7.48 5.13
CA ILE A 99 1.91 7.77 4.01
C ILE A 99 3.36 7.89 4.51
N THR A 100 3.57 8.54 5.66
CA THR A 100 4.91 8.64 6.25
C THR A 100 5.47 7.25 6.61
N SER A 101 4.64 6.37 7.20
CA SER A 101 5.06 5.01 7.53
C SER A 101 5.35 4.17 6.28
N HIS A 102 4.60 4.38 5.21
CA HIS A 102 4.84 3.77 3.91
C HIS A 102 6.21 4.19 3.36
N ILE A 103 6.48 5.49 3.26
CA ILE A 103 7.76 6.03 2.77
C ILE A 103 8.94 5.48 3.59
N ILE A 104 8.81 5.43 4.93
CA ILE A 104 9.86 4.88 5.80
C ILE A 104 10.12 3.41 5.48
N LEU A 105 9.06 2.59 5.34
CA LEU A 105 9.21 1.18 5.02
C LEU A 105 9.88 0.97 3.66
N ASP A 106 9.50 1.75 2.65
CA ASP A 106 10.08 1.67 1.32
C ASP A 106 11.58 2.00 1.32
N VAL A 107 12.00 3.05 2.02
CA VAL A 107 13.42 3.42 2.15
C VAL A 107 14.24 2.23 2.69
N PHE A 108 13.69 1.45 3.63
CA PHE A 108 14.42 0.35 4.26
C PHE A 108 14.23 -1.03 3.60
N LEU A 109 13.10 -1.29 2.93
CA LEU A 109 12.78 -2.64 2.45
C LEU A 109 12.88 -2.79 0.94
N TRP A 110 12.94 -1.68 0.19
CA TRP A 110 12.61 -1.74 -1.23
C TRP A 110 13.80 -1.63 -2.20
N PHE A 111 15.02 -1.39 -1.71
CA PHE A 111 16.26 -1.43 -2.52
C PHE A 111 16.21 -0.60 -3.82
N GLU A 112 15.32 0.39 -3.91
CA GLU A 112 15.15 1.27 -5.07
C GLU A 112 15.10 2.74 -4.62
N PRO A 113 15.57 3.67 -5.47
CA PRO A 113 15.54 5.10 -5.18
C PRO A 113 14.12 5.66 -5.04
N ILE A 114 13.90 6.52 -4.05
CA ILE A 114 12.61 7.17 -3.80
C ILE A 114 12.75 8.69 -3.93
N SER A 115 11.84 9.33 -4.67
CA SER A 115 11.82 10.78 -4.84
C SER A 115 11.09 11.48 -3.69
N LEU A 116 11.69 11.39 -2.50
CA LEU A 116 11.17 11.88 -1.22
C LEU A 116 10.85 13.40 -1.22
N LEU A 117 11.59 14.17 -2.02
CA LEU A 117 11.45 15.62 -2.18
C LEU A 117 10.79 16.02 -3.51
N TRP A 118 10.08 15.12 -4.20
CA TRP A 118 9.34 15.49 -5.42
C TRP A 118 8.46 16.73 -5.16
N PRO A 119 8.47 17.77 -6.02
CA PRO A 119 8.99 17.79 -7.39
C PRO A 119 10.47 18.20 -7.54
N VAL A 120 11.22 18.42 -6.45
CA VAL A 120 12.66 18.74 -6.54
C VAL A 120 13.46 17.54 -7.04
N GLN A 121 13.12 16.33 -6.58
CA GLN A 121 13.63 15.07 -7.12
C GLN A 121 12.65 14.51 -8.17
N PRO A 122 13.13 13.89 -9.27
CA PRO A 122 14.52 13.68 -9.67
C PRO A 122 15.15 14.84 -10.47
N TYR A 123 14.40 15.90 -10.76
CA TYR A 123 14.77 16.89 -11.79
C TYR A 123 15.94 17.81 -11.41
N LEU A 124 16.09 18.16 -10.12
CA LEU A 124 17.14 19.04 -9.62
C LEU A 124 18.21 18.30 -8.80
N ILE A 125 17.81 17.25 -8.08
CA ILE A 125 18.68 16.47 -7.20
C ILE A 125 18.36 14.98 -7.41
N GLN A 126 19.36 14.12 -7.23
CA GLN A 126 19.16 12.67 -7.30
C GLN A 126 18.16 12.19 -6.23
N PRO A 127 17.31 11.19 -6.54
CA PRO A 127 16.45 10.52 -5.57
C PRO A 127 17.24 9.95 -4.38
N THR A 128 16.53 9.74 -3.28
CA THR A 128 17.11 9.16 -2.07
C THR A 128 17.27 7.66 -2.25
N ASP A 129 18.52 7.17 -2.15
CA ASP A 129 18.85 5.75 -2.25
C ASP A 129 19.93 5.39 -1.22
N ILE A 130 19.53 4.69 -0.16
CA ILE A 130 20.44 4.23 0.89
C ILE A 130 21.18 2.94 0.52
N TRP A 131 20.74 2.25 -0.54
CA TRP A 131 21.25 0.95 -1.00
C TRP A 131 22.22 1.08 -2.18
N LYS A 132 22.43 2.29 -2.71
CA LYS A 132 23.31 2.57 -3.86
C LYS A 132 24.69 1.92 -3.81
N ASN A 133 25.27 1.77 -2.61
CA ASN A 133 26.61 1.21 -2.41
C ASN A 133 26.61 -0.24 -1.89
N THR A 134 25.44 -0.89 -1.80
CA THR A 134 25.34 -2.29 -1.39
C THR A 134 25.28 -3.19 -2.61
N ILE A 135 26.17 -4.19 -2.66
CA ILE A 135 26.15 -5.23 -3.67
C ILE A 135 25.21 -6.32 -3.15
N LEU A 136 23.98 -6.36 -3.67
CA LEU A 136 23.02 -7.42 -3.35
C LEU A 136 23.18 -8.56 -4.35
N ASP A 137 23.87 -9.63 -3.96
CA ASP A 137 23.91 -10.84 -4.77
C ASP A 137 22.49 -11.37 -4.99
N ASN A 138 22.16 -11.73 -6.23
CA ASN A 138 20.84 -12.21 -6.64
C ASN A 138 19.67 -11.21 -6.43
N GLU A 139 19.90 -9.91 -6.60
CA GLU A 139 18.88 -8.85 -6.50
C GLU A 139 17.55 -9.20 -7.20
N GLN A 140 17.60 -9.71 -8.44
CA GLN A 140 16.38 -10.09 -9.18
C GLN A 140 15.58 -11.20 -8.51
N PHE A 141 16.24 -12.18 -7.92
CA PHE A 141 15.57 -13.26 -7.20
C PHE A 141 14.89 -12.73 -5.93
N ILE A 142 15.58 -11.87 -5.19
CA ILE A 142 15.05 -11.22 -3.98
C ILE A 142 13.83 -10.37 -4.33
N LYS A 143 13.91 -9.56 -5.39
CA LYS A 143 12.77 -8.75 -5.88
C LYS A 143 11.57 -9.62 -6.22
N LYS A 144 11.75 -10.69 -7.00
CA LYS A 144 10.65 -11.62 -7.32
C LYS A 144 10.04 -12.23 -6.07
N LEU A 145 10.87 -12.65 -5.11
CA LEU A 145 10.43 -13.22 -3.86
C LEU A 145 9.59 -12.22 -3.06
N LEU A 146 10.06 -10.98 -2.89
CA LEU A 146 9.30 -9.91 -2.22
C LEU A 146 7.92 -9.67 -2.87
N LEU A 147 7.88 -9.62 -4.20
CA LEU A 147 6.63 -9.49 -4.96
C LEU A 147 5.70 -10.71 -4.79
N ALA A 148 6.23 -11.93 -4.69
CA ALA A 148 5.41 -13.09 -4.40
C ALA A 148 4.80 -13.01 -3.00
N PHE A 149 5.63 -12.68 -1.99
CA PHE A 149 5.22 -12.56 -0.60
C PHE A 149 4.15 -11.49 -0.37
N GLU A 150 4.04 -10.51 -1.26
CA GLU A 150 3.02 -9.49 -1.20
C GLU A 150 1.59 -10.07 -1.21
N PHE A 151 1.32 -11.08 -2.03
CA PHE A 151 0.03 -11.79 -2.00
C PHE A 151 -0.19 -12.53 -0.67
N LEU A 152 0.87 -13.05 -0.06
CA LEU A 152 0.79 -13.63 1.28
C LEU A 152 0.46 -12.57 2.33
N PHE A 153 1.02 -11.36 2.22
CA PHE A 153 0.68 -10.25 3.11
C PHE A 153 -0.76 -9.79 2.95
N PHE A 154 -1.30 -9.69 1.72
CA PHE A 154 -2.74 -9.45 1.52
C PHE A 154 -3.60 -10.54 2.13
N ARG A 155 -3.21 -11.81 2.02
CA ARG A 155 -3.91 -12.93 2.69
C ARG A 155 -3.96 -12.73 4.20
N VAL A 156 -2.82 -12.46 4.83
CA VAL A 156 -2.75 -12.25 6.29
C VAL A 156 -3.55 -11.02 6.69
N TYR A 157 -3.50 -9.95 5.89
CA TYR A 157 -4.29 -8.74 6.09
C TYR A 157 -5.80 -9.04 6.09
N GLY A 158 -6.29 -9.74 5.06
CA GLY A 158 -7.69 -10.15 4.98
C GLY A 158 -8.11 -11.08 6.13
N TRP A 159 -7.24 -11.97 6.58
CA TRP A 159 -7.50 -12.82 7.75
C TRP A 159 -7.66 -12.00 9.04
N ILE A 160 -6.80 -10.98 9.26
CA ILE A 160 -6.93 -10.08 10.41
C ILE A 160 -8.26 -9.31 10.34
N LEU A 161 -8.66 -8.82 9.16
CA LEU A 161 -9.94 -8.14 8.98
C LEU A 161 -11.13 -9.04 9.37
N ILE A 162 -11.13 -10.30 8.93
CA ILE A 162 -12.18 -11.27 9.27
C ILE A 162 -12.24 -11.45 10.79
N ASN A 163 -11.10 -11.73 11.43
CA ASN A 163 -11.05 -11.97 12.87
C ASN A 163 -11.55 -10.78 13.68
N LYS A 164 -11.11 -9.57 13.31
CA LYS A 164 -11.58 -8.35 13.98
C LYS A 164 -13.09 -8.18 13.80
N THR A 165 -13.61 -8.42 12.60
CA THR A 165 -15.05 -8.28 12.31
C THR A 165 -15.88 -9.27 13.12
N ILE A 166 -15.38 -10.49 13.33
CA ILE A 166 -16.06 -11.51 14.15
C ILE A 166 -16.09 -11.10 15.63
N GLN A 167 -15.06 -10.41 16.12
CA GLN A 167 -14.97 -9.94 17.49
C GLN A 167 -15.78 -8.66 17.75
N THR A 168 -16.21 -7.95 16.71
CA THR A 168 -16.99 -6.71 16.81
C THR A 168 -18.42 -6.99 17.28
N SER A 169 -18.94 -6.13 18.15
CA SER A 169 -20.31 -6.20 18.67
C SER A 169 -21.40 -6.10 17.59
N ASN A 170 -21.10 -5.43 16.46
CA ASN A 170 -22.03 -5.21 15.34
C ASN A 170 -21.74 -6.10 14.11
N ILE A 171 -21.46 -7.38 14.33
CA ILE A 171 -21.13 -8.35 13.27
C ILE A 171 -22.21 -8.42 12.16
N GLN A 172 -23.48 -8.26 12.51
CA GLN A 172 -24.62 -8.36 11.58
C GLN A 172 -24.47 -7.37 10.40
N SER A 173 -23.93 -6.18 10.66
CA SER A 173 -23.78 -5.12 9.65
C SER A 173 -22.69 -5.42 8.61
N PHE A 174 -21.73 -6.27 8.94
CA PHE A 174 -20.55 -6.56 8.10
C PHE A 174 -20.47 -8.01 7.61
N SER A 175 -21.32 -8.90 8.13
CA SER A 175 -21.31 -10.34 7.82
C SER A 175 -21.40 -10.65 6.32
N TRP A 176 -22.14 -9.85 5.55
CA TRP A 176 -22.27 -10.05 4.10
C TRP A 176 -20.91 -9.89 3.39
N PHE A 177 -20.06 -8.98 3.86
CA PHE A 177 -18.78 -8.65 3.26
C PHE A 177 -17.68 -9.67 3.61
N ILE A 178 -17.77 -10.32 4.78
CA ILE A 178 -16.85 -11.38 5.22
C ILE A 178 -16.75 -12.51 4.18
N LYS A 179 -17.84 -12.86 3.50
CA LYS A 179 -17.84 -13.88 2.44
C LYS A 179 -16.91 -13.52 1.28
N TYR A 180 -16.87 -12.24 0.89
CA TYR A 180 -16.01 -11.75 -0.18
C TYR A 180 -14.54 -11.74 0.24
N ILE A 181 -14.23 -11.25 1.45
CA ILE A 181 -12.87 -11.31 2.00
C ILE A 181 -12.41 -12.76 2.12
N SER A 182 -13.28 -13.68 2.56
CA SER A 182 -12.96 -15.11 2.70
C SER A 182 -12.63 -15.77 1.37
N LYS A 183 -13.29 -15.37 0.28
CA LYS A 183 -12.94 -15.82 -1.07
C LYS A 183 -11.63 -15.18 -1.54
N TRP A 184 -11.48 -13.88 -1.30
CA TRP A 184 -10.30 -13.11 -1.66
C TRP A 184 -9.02 -13.69 -1.04
N ILE A 185 -8.96 -13.96 0.28
CA ILE A 185 -7.77 -14.54 0.92
C ILE A 185 -7.36 -15.91 0.35
N LYS A 186 -8.31 -16.68 -0.21
CA LYS A 186 -8.00 -17.95 -0.90
C LYS A 186 -7.38 -17.68 -2.27
N ILE A 187 -7.88 -16.69 -2.99
CA ILE A 187 -7.31 -16.23 -4.26
C ILE A 187 -5.87 -15.73 -4.02
N GLU A 188 -5.67 -14.88 -3.01
CA GLU A 188 -4.35 -14.35 -2.64
C GLU A 188 -3.34 -15.48 -2.33
N PHE A 189 -3.77 -16.52 -1.62
CA PHE A 189 -2.88 -17.66 -1.38
C PHE A 189 -2.55 -18.44 -2.66
N THR A 190 -3.54 -18.64 -3.53
CA THR A 190 -3.31 -19.29 -4.83
C THR A 190 -2.34 -18.46 -5.68
N LEU A 191 -2.50 -17.12 -5.70
CA LEU A 191 -1.58 -16.21 -6.37
C LEU A 191 -0.16 -16.35 -5.80
N PHE A 192 0.01 -16.34 -4.48
CA PHE A 192 1.31 -16.59 -3.86
C PHE A 192 1.97 -17.88 -4.38
N LEU A 193 1.23 -19.00 -4.42
CA LEU A 193 1.76 -20.26 -4.94
C LEU A 193 2.11 -20.20 -6.43
N ILE A 194 1.29 -19.53 -7.25
CA ILE A 194 1.57 -19.31 -8.67
C ILE A 194 2.86 -18.50 -8.84
N PHE A 195 3.04 -17.42 -8.10
CA PHE A 195 4.24 -16.57 -8.23
C PHE A 195 5.51 -17.29 -7.75
N ILE A 196 5.43 -18.13 -6.72
CA ILE A 196 6.52 -19.03 -6.34
C ILE A 196 6.86 -20.02 -7.46
N LEU A 197 5.86 -20.57 -8.14
CA LEU A 197 6.08 -21.43 -9.31
C LEU A 197 6.74 -20.67 -10.47
N LEU A 198 6.33 -19.42 -10.74
CA LEU A 198 6.95 -18.59 -11.79
C LEU A 198 8.43 -18.30 -11.49
N ILE A 199 8.79 -18.14 -10.21
CA ILE A 199 10.20 -18.03 -9.79
C ILE A 199 10.94 -19.34 -10.10
N TYR A 200 10.38 -20.49 -9.72
CA TYR A 200 10.98 -21.81 -10.00
C TYR A 200 11.18 -22.07 -11.50
N LEU A 201 10.23 -21.63 -12.33
CA LEU A 201 10.32 -21.72 -13.80
C LEU A 201 11.29 -20.71 -14.43
N ASN A 202 11.97 -19.88 -13.63
CA ASN A 202 12.92 -18.87 -14.08
C ASN A 202 12.36 -17.90 -15.15
N ILE A 203 11.07 -17.51 -15.02
CA ILE A 203 10.46 -16.49 -15.88
C ILE A 203 11.26 -15.19 -15.78
N ASP A 204 11.44 -14.48 -16.90
CA ASP A 204 12.20 -13.23 -16.92
C ASP A 204 11.54 -12.16 -16.03
N ILE A 205 12.33 -11.22 -15.52
CA ILE A 205 11.86 -10.23 -14.54
C ILE A 205 10.80 -9.29 -15.11
N ASN A 206 10.87 -8.96 -16.40
CA ASN A 206 9.94 -8.00 -17.01
C ASN A 206 8.55 -8.61 -17.15
N THR A 207 8.47 -9.83 -17.69
CA THR A 207 7.23 -10.59 -17.76
C THR A 207 6.69 -10.88 -16.37
N TYR A 208 7.55 -11.20 -15.40
CA TYR A 208 7.14 -11.37 -14.01
C TYR A 208 6.47 -10.11 -13.42
N ILE A 209 7.05 -8.93 -13.63
CA ILE A 209 6.50 -7.63 -13.16
C ILE A 209 5.16 -7.33 -13.83
N ILE A 210 5.01 -7.59 -15.13
CA ILE A 210 3.74 -7.37 -15.84
C ILE A 210 2.63 -8.26 -15.28
N PHE A 211 2.91 -9.55 -15.07
CA PHE A 211 1.97 -10.46 -14.44
C PHE A 211 1.65 -10.04 -13.00
N PHE A 212 2.68 -9.62 -12.25
CA PHE A 212 2.50 -9.10 -10.90
C PHE A 212 1.55 -7.91 -10.88
N ALA A 213 1.83 -6.85 -11.65
CA ALA A 213 1.00 -5.65 -11.69
C ALA A 213 -0.46 -5.95 -12.05
N THR A 214 -0.67 -6.86 -13.00
CA THR A 214 -2.00 -7.29 -13.46
C THR A 214 -2.81 -7.93 -12.33
N MET A 215 -2.18 -8.77 -11.51
CA MET A 215 -2.86 -9.46 -10.40
C MET A 215 -2.89 -8.61 -9.12
N TYR A 216 -1.90 -7.77 -8.92
CA TYR A 216 -1.75 -6.88 -7.77
C TYR A 216 -2.82 -5.78 -7.75
N ILE A 217 -3.14 -5.16 -8.90
CA ILE A 217 -4.12 -4.07 -8.97
C ILE A 217 -5.49 -4.48 -8.38
N PRO A 218 -6.11 -5.60 -8.79
CA PRO A 218 -7.33 -6.10 -8.16
C PRO A 218 -7.18 -6.36 -6.65
N SER A 219 -6.04 -6.90 -6.20
CA SER A 219 -5.77 -7.17 -4.79
C SER A 219 -5.69 -5.88 -3.97
N LEU A 220 -5.01 -4.85 -4.48
CA LEU A 220 -4.94 -3.52 -3.90
C LEU A 220 -6.34 -2.89 -3.79
N ILE A 221 -7.13 -2.92 -4.87
CA ILE A 221 -8.49 -2.38 -4.87
C ILE A 221 -9.34 -3.08 -3.81
N MET A 222 -9.25 -4.41 -3.72
CA MET A 222 -9.99 -5.18 -2.71
C MET A 222 -9.53 -4.83 -1.28
N ALA A 223 -8.23 -4.63 -1.06
CA ALA A 223 -7.71 -4.19 0.24
C ALA A 223 -8.22 -2.80 0.63
N LEU A 224 -8.19 -1.82 -0.29
CA LEU A 224 -8.71 -0.47 -0.06
C LEU A 224 -10.22 -0.47 0.23
N ILE A 225 -11.02 -1.19 -0.57
CA ILE A 225 -12.46 -1.35 -0.37
C ILE A 225 -12.74 -1.99 0.99
N SER A 226 -12.01 -3.06 1.33
CA SER A 226 -12.20 -3.76 2.60
C SER A 226 -11.90 -2.87 3.79
N THR A 227 -10.84 -2.07 3.71
CA THR A 227 -10.47 -1.09 4.75
C THR A 227 -11.53 -0.03 4.93
N TYR A 228 -12.12 0.45 3.83
CA TYR A 228 -13.15 1.48 3.87
C TYR A 228 -14.48 0.97 4.44
N ILE A 229 -14.92 -0.23 4.01
CA ILE A 229 -16.16 -0.85 4.47
C ILE A 229 -16.05 -1.23 5.95
N LEU A 230 -14.93 -1.86 6.34
CA LEU A 230 -14.69 -2.32 7.71
C LEU A 230 -14.02 -1.27 8.60
N ARG A 231 -14.03 0.01 8.22
CA ARG A 231 -13.37 1.08 8.99
C ARG A 231 -13.82 1.15 10.45
N ASP A 232 -15.08 0.81 10.71
CA ASP A 232 -15.68 0.91 12.04
C ASP A 232 -15.27 -0.27 12.94
N VAL A 233 -14.88 -1.42 12.36
CA VAL A 233 -14.31 -2.58 13.06
C VAL A 233 -12.98 -2.24 13.77
N PHE A 234 -12.31 -1.17 13.35
CA PHE A 234 -11.07 -0.70 13.99
C PHE A 234 -11.29 0.26 15.17
N ASN A 235 -12.52 0.72 15.37
CA ASN A 235 -12.87 1.71 16.38
C ASN A 235 -13.45 1.10 17.67
N ASP A 236 -13.83 -0.18 17.63
CA ASP A 236 -14.22 -1.01 18.77
C ASP A 236 -12.97 -1.58 19.48
#